data_AF-A0A832P6U7-F1
#
_entry.id   AF-A0A832P6U7-F1
#
_cell.length_a   1.000
_cell.length_b   1.000
_cell.length_c   1.000
_cell.angle_alpha   90.00
_cell.angle_beta   90.00
_cell.angle_gamma   90.00
#
_symmetry.space_group_name_H-M   'P 1'
#
loop_
_entity.id
_entity.type
_entity.pdbx_description
1 polymer ?
#
loop_
_entity_poly.entity_id
_entity_poly.type
_entity_poly.pdbx_seq_one_letter_code
_entity_poly.pdbx_strand_id
1 'polypeptide(L)'
;MKIYGCGKPVRLFVAGLHGDEWKDTTGLLKSVETPKTGTLALIPLVNCGKYVSTLNSGYYSGIGKKILKAIEELNPEIYIELHSYSGENLEKLAGRNRLDLIGVPAYSILKAGVLLGSVSPWVRKKYFPKESLCLSFEIQKGSAESRKFAAQMLEILKEIRSRDEFIEYMKKEFPAQAKKAMEDYERFYGEI
;
A
#
# COMPACT_ATOMS: atom_id res chain seq x y z
N MET A 1 -6.75 15.31 6.47
CA MET A 1 -5.36 14.83 6.29
C MET A 1 -4.53 15.34 7.45
N LYS A 2 -3.59 14.56 7.96
CA LYS A 2 -2.58 15.02 8.94
C LYS A 2 -1.22 15.00 8.26
N ILE A 3 -0.34 15.94 8.58
CA ILE A 3 1.02 16.02 8.02
C ILE A 3 2.00 16.16 9.18
N TYR A 4 3.07 15.37 9.14
CA TYR A 4 4.16 15.35 10.11
C TYR A 4 5.51 15.58 9.41
N GLY A 5 6.43 16.24 10.10
CA GLY A 5 7.77 16.53 9.57
C GLY A 5 7.75 17.53 8.41
N CYS A 6 8.90 17.69 7.76
CA CYS A 6 9.08 18.53 6.58
C CYS A 6 10.26 18.05 5.72
N GLY A 7 10.27 18.45 4.45
CA GLY A 7 11.30 18.07 3.49
C GLY A 7 11.09 16.68 2.89
N LYS A 8 12.14 16.17 2.23
CA LYS A 8 12.11 14.90 1.49
C LYS A 8 12.60 13.70 2.32
N PRO A 9 12.15 12.48 1.98
CA PRO A 9 11.08 12.21 1.02
C PRO A 9 9.71 12.58 1.60
N VAL A 10 8.77 12.83 0.71
CA VAL A 10 7.37 13.00 1.03
C VAL A 10 6.68 11.64 0.92
N ARG A 11 6.04 11.24 2.02
CA ARG A 11 5.34 9.97 2.15
C ARG A 11 3.85 10.24 2.31
N LEU A 12 3.02 9.53 1.57
CA LEU A 12 1.57 9.58 1.70
C LEU A 12 1.04 8.19 2.06
N PHE A 13 0.54 8.02 3.27
CA PHE A 13 -0.11 6.78 3.69
C PHE A 13 -1.62 6.98 3.77
N VAL A 14 -2.36 6.00 3.26
CA VAL A 14 -3.82 6.07 3.10
C VAL A 14 -4.46 4.79 3.64
N ALA A 15 -5.57 4.92 4.35
CA ALA A 15 -6.30 3.82 4.97
C ALA A 15 -7.81 4.03 4.86
N GLY A 16 -8.58 2.96 5.12
CA GLY A 16 -10.03 2.99 5.08
C GLY A 16 -10.54 3.37 3.70
N LEU A 17 -10.03 2.70 2.66
CA LEU A 17 -10.29 3.03 1.27
C LEU A 17 -11.78 2.84 0.91
N HIS A 18 -12.40 1.79 1.45
CA HIS A 18 -13.75 1.39 1.08
C HIS A 18 -14.33 0.34 2.02
N GLY A 19 -15.65 0.19 1.99
CA GLY A 19 -16.35 -0.81 2.80
C GLY A 19 -16.14 -0.60 4.30
N ASP A 20 -15.96 -1.71 5.01
CA ASP A 20 -15.67 -1.76 6.43
C ASP A 20 -14.18 -1.93 6.75
N GLU A 21 -13.30 -1.82 5.76
CA GLU A 21 -11.84 -2.00 5.94
C GLU A 21 -11.24 -1.02 6.96
N TRP A 22 -11.86 0.15 7.09
CA TRP A 22 -11.47 1.17 8.07
C TRP A 22 -11.38 0.63 9.51
N LYS A 23 -12.16 -0.40 9.86
CA LYS A 23 -12.15 -1.01 11.19
C LYS A 23 -10.79 -1.63 11.54
N ASP A 24 -10.06 -2.13 10.53
CA ASP A 24 -8.75 -2.75 10.71
C ASP A 24 -7.60 -1.79 10.38
N THR A 25 -7.82 -0.80 9.51
CA THR A 25 -6.73 0.03 8.96
C THR A 25 -6.62 1.42 9.58
N THR A 26 -7.73 2.07 9.94
CA THR A 26 -7.74 3.48 10.39
C THR A 26 -6.99 3.67 11.70
N GLY A 27 -7.12 2.71 12.62
CA GLY A 27 -6.42 2.72 13.90
C GLY A 27 -4.91 2.73 13.70
N LEU A 28 -4.40 1.80 12.88
CA LEU A 28 -2.98 1.65 12.57
C LEU A 28 -2.37 2.96 12.10
N LEU A 29 -3.02 3.61 11.13
CA LEU A 29 -2.50 4.85 10.56
C LEU A 29 -2.49 6.00 11.57
N LYS A 30 -3.50 6.08 12.44
CA LYS A 30 -3.58 7.14 13.47
C LYS A 30 -2.52 6.99 14.56
N SER A 31 -1.99 5.78 14.75
CA SER A 31 -0.95 5.47 15.74
C SER A 31 0.48 5.55 15.20
N VAL A 32 0.68 5.79 13.90
CA VAL A 32 2.04 5.92 13.33
C VAL A 32 2.73 7.14 13.94
N GLU A 33 3.96 6.95 14.39
CA GLU A 33 4.75 8.04 14.97
C GLU A 33 5.26 9.02 13.89
N THR A 34 5.64 10.21 14.31
CA THR A 34 6.32 11.19 13.45
C THR A 34 7.60 10.57 12.86
N PRO A 35 7.90 10.75 11.55
CA PRO A 35 9.14 10.28 10.96
C PRO A 35 10.32 11.10 11.49
N LYS A 36 11.51 10.50 11.61
CA LYS A 36 12.71 11.26 11.98
C LYS A 36 13.18 12.20 10.87
N THR A 37 12.85 11.86 9.62
CA THR A 37 13.27 12.61 8.42
C THR A 37 12.18 12.69 7.36
N GLY A 38 12.10 13.82 6.68
CA GLY A 38 11.16 14.05 5.59
C GLY A 38 9.73 14.33 6.09
N THR A 39 8.78 14.19 5.17
CA THR A 39 7.36 14.49 5.39
C THR A 39 6.54 13.19 5.40
N LEU A 40 5.59 13.08 6.32
CA LEU A 40 4.59 12.01 6.36
C LEU A 40 3.17 12.60 6.40
N ALA A 41 2.45 12.45 5.30
CA ALA A 41 1.04 12.80 5.18
C ALA A 41 0.16 11.56 5.35
N LEU A 42 -0.92 11.69 6.12
CA LEU A 42 -1.82 10.61 6.49
C LEU A 42 -3.28 10.92 6.11
N ILE A 43 -3.91 9.98 5.40
CA ILE A 43 -5.36 9.94 5.18
C ILE A 43 -5.91 8.66 5.85
N PRO A 44 -6.28 8.72 7.13
CA PRO A 44 -6.63 7.52 7.90
C PRO A 44 -8.01 6.95 7.57
N LEU A 45 -8.85 7.70 6.87
CA LEU A 45 -10.17 7.25 6.42
C LEU A 45 -10.52 7.91 5.09
N VAL A 46 -10.67 7.09 4.04
CA VAL A 46 -11.16 7.55 2.75
C VAL A 46 -12.69 7.49 2.71
N ASN A 47 -13.25 6.33 2.97
CA ASN A 47 -14.69 6.11 2.92
C ASN A 47 -15.11 4.95 3.84
N CYS A 48 -16.22 5.14 4.55
CA CYS A 48 -16.88 4.10 5.35
C CYS A 48 -18.18 3.60 4.71
N GLY A 49 -18.45 3.96 3.45
CA GLY A 49 -19.60 3.52 2.67
C GLY A 49 -19.40 2.15 2.01
N LYS A 50 -20.09 1.90 0.90
CA LYS A 50 -20.02 0.63 0.16
C LYS A 50 -18.60 0.33 -0.35
N TYR A 51 -18.30 -0.96 -0.48
CA TYR A 51 -17.08 -1.44 -1.11
C TYR A 51 -17.07 -1.09 -2.60
N VAL A 52 -15.96 -0.51 -3.09
CA VAL A 52 -15.73 -0.18 -4.50
C VAL A 52 -14.26 -0.43 -4.79
N SER A 53 -13.96 -1.46 -5.58
CA SER A 53 -12.58 -1.86 -5.88
C SER A 53 -11.72 -0.71 -6.43
N THR A 54 -10.51 -0.56 -5.90
CA THR A 54 -9.49 0.39 -6.37
C THR A 54 -8.94 0.05 -7.76
N LEU A 55 -9.19 -1.17 -8.26
CA LEU A 55 -8.89 -1.55 -9.64
C LEU A 55 -9.89 -0.94 -10.64
N ASN A 56 -11.08 -0.53 -10.19
CA ASN A 56 -12.03 0.20 -11.03
C ASN A 56 -11.57 1.66 -11.14
N SER A 57 -11.31 2.15 -12.36
CA SER A 57 -10.89 3.54 -12.58
C SER A 57 -11.90 4.58 -12.07
N GLY A 58 -13.19 4.22 -11.99
CA GLY A 58 -14.25 5.03 -11.40
C GLY A 58 -14.10 5.28 -9.90
N TYR A 59 -13.30 4.47 -9.20
CA TYR A 59 -13.00 4.70 -7.79
C TYR A 59 -12.33 6.06 -7.58
N TYR A 60 -11.30 6.38 -8.37
CA TYR A 60 -10.50 7.58 -8.19
C TYR A 60 -11.17 8.86 -8.71
N SER A 61 -12.11 8.77 -9.66
CA SER A 61 -12.96 9.91 -10.04
C SER A 61 -14.08 10.19 -9.03
N GLY A 62 -14.44 9.19 -8.19
CA GLY A 62 -15.41 9.30 -7.11
C GLY A 62 -14.77 9.34 -5.72
N ILE A 63 -14.92 8.25 -4.97
CA ILE A 63 -14.49 8.09 -3.56
C ILE A 63 -13.01 8.46 -3.35
N GLY A 64 -12.16 8.00 -4.27
CA GLY A 64 -10.70 8.20 -4.25
C GLY A 64 -10.25 9.60 -4.67
N LYS A 65 -11.14 10.52 -5.04
CA LYS A 65 -10.75 11.85 -5.55
C LYS A 65 -9.84 12.63 -4.59
N LYS A 66 -10.06 12.51 -3.28
CA LYS A 66 -9.20 13.16 -2.27
C LYS A 66 -7.81 12.55 -2.16
N ILE A 67 -7.64 11.29 -2.55
CA ILE A 67 -6.32 10.66 -2.65
C ILE A 67 -5.58 11.31 -3.80
N LEU A 68 -6.21 11.42 -4.97
CA LEU A 68 -5.59 12.06 -6.14
C LEU A 68 -5.19 13.50 -5.85
N LYS A 69 -6.08 14.27 -5.21
CA LYS A 69 -5.76 15.64 -4.79
C LYS A 69 -4.53 15.69 -3.88
N ALA A 70 -4.41 14.78 -2.91
CA ALA A 70 -3.23 14.72 -2.06
C ALA A 70 -1.97 14.30 -2.82
N ILE A 71 -2.07 13.37 -3.79
CA ILE A 71 -0.94 12.98 -4.64
C ILE A 71 -0.45 14.16 -5.47
N GLU A 72 -1.37 14.91 -6.10
CA GLU A 72 -1.04 16.08 -6.92
C GLU A 72 -0.45 17.24 -6.10
N GLU A 73 -1.00 17.50 -4.90
CA GLU A 73 -0.53 18.58 -4.02
C GLU A 73 0.82 18.26 -3.36
N LEU A 74 1.07 17.00 -3.00
CA LEU A 74 2.25 16.61 -2.22
C LEU A 74 3.38 16.02 -3.07
N ASN A 75 3.08 15.51 -4.26
CA ASN A 75 4.00 14.78 -5.14
C ASN A 75 4.88 13.75 -4.39
N PRO A 76 4.28 12.73 -3.74
CA PRO A 76 5.02 11.85 -2.84
C PRO A 76 5.96 10.87 -3.55
N GLU A 77 7.18 10.72 -3.03
CA GLU A 77 8.10 9.65 -3.45
C GLU A 77 7.67 8.27 -2.93
N ILE A 78 6.90 8.22 -1.83
CA ILE A 78 6.43 6.97 -1.21
C ILE A 78 4.92 7.04 -0.99
N TYR A 79 4.18 6.10 -1.55
CA TYR A 79 2.73 6.02 -1.47
C TYR A 79 2.28 4.64 -0.99
N ILE A 80 1.54 4.60 0.12
CA ILE A 80 1.10 3.35 0.75
C ILE A 80 -0.42 3.34 0.92
N GLU A 81 -1.09 2.31 0.41
CA GLU A 81 -2.50 2.02 0.67
C GLU A 81 -2.63 0.85 1.67
N LEU A 82 -3.44 1.04 2.71
CA LEU A 82 -3.82 -0.01 3.67
C LEU A 82 -5.25 -0.47 3.40
N HIS A 83 -5.37 -1.77 3.19
CA HIS A 83 -6.62 -2.49 2.95
C HIS A 83 -6.82 -3.59 3.98
N SER A 84 -8.01 -4.20 3.98
CA SER A 84 -8.22 -5.44 4.73
C SER A 84 -9.08 -6.45 3.98
N TYR A 85 -8.75 -7.73 4.20
CA TYR A 85 -9.37 -8.85 3.50
C TYR A 85 -9.95 -9.88 4.48
N SER A 86 -11.07 -10.49 4.11
CA SER A 86 -11.58 -11.69 4.80
C SER A 86 -10.71 -12.89 4.47
N GLY A 87 -10.43 -13.76 5.45
CA GLY A 87 -9.50 -14.90 5.27
C GLY A 87 -9.84 -15.82 4.08
N GLU A 88 -11.12 -15.99 3.76
CA GLU A 88 -11.62 -16.72 2.58
C GLU A 88 -11.12 -16.17 1.23
N ASN A 89 -10.66 -14.93 1.18
CA ASN A 89 -10.17 -14.27 -0.03
C ASN A 89 -8.65 -14.37 -0.20
N LEU A 90 -7.93 -15.04 0.71
CA LEU A 90 -6.48 -15.20 0.64
C LEU A 90 -6.03 -15.77 -0.71
N GLU A 91 -6.63 -16.89 -1.14
CA GLU A 91 -6.31 -17.52 -2.43
C GLU A 91 -6.61 -16.61 -3.62
N LYS A 92 -7.64 -15.78 -3.54
CA LYS A 92 -7.97 -14.81 -4.62
C LYS A 92 -6.95 -13.68 -4.72
N LEU A 93 -6.29 -13.32 -3.61
CA LEU A 93 -5.35 -12.21 -3.54
C LEU A 93 -3.90 -12.65 -3.76
N ALA A 94 -3.51 -13.81 -3.24
CA ALA A 94 -2.13 -14.31 -3.29
C ALA A 94 -1.95 -15.56 -4.18
N GLY A 95 -3.04 -16.09 -4.75
CA GLY A 95 -2.99 -17.27 -5.62
C GLY A 95 -2.25 -17.00 -6.93
N ARG A 96 -1.51 -18.02 -7.41
CA ARG A 96 -0.61 -17.90 -8.57
C ARG A 96 -1.31 -17.50 -9.88
N ASN A 97 -2.59 -17.83 -10.01
CA ASN A 97 -3.37 -17.57 -11.23
C ASN A 97 -4.03 -16.17 -11.24
N ARG A 98 -3.77 -15.32 -10.23
CA ARG A 98 -4.40 -14.00 -10.13
C ARG A 98 -4.11 -13.11 -11.34
N LEU A 99 -2.90 -13.21 -11.90
CA LEU A 99 -2.55 -12.45 -13.09
C LEU A 99 -3.45 -12.82 -14.27
N ASP A 100 -3.69 -14.11 -14.49
CA ASP A 100 -4.52 -14.60 -15.60
C ASP A 100 -6.02 -14.33 -15.37
N LEU A 101 -6.48 -14.42 -14.11
CA LEU A 101 -7.89 -14.26 -13.76
C LEU A 101 -8.35 -12.81 -13.59
N ILE A 102 -7.49 -11.96 -13.01
CA ILE A 102 -7.82 -10.58 -12.61
C ILE A 102 -7.04 -9.55 -13.42
N GLY A 103 -5.98 -9.96 -14.13
CA GLY A 103 -5.15 -9.05 -14.92
C GLY A 103 -4.15 -8.24 -14.08
N VAL A 104 -3.87 -8.65 -12.84
CA VAL A 104 -2.86 -8.01 -11.96
C VAL A 104 -2.08 -9.04 -11.14
N PRO A 105 -0.80 -8.80 -10.82
CA PRO A 105 0.03 -9.77 -10.11
C PRO A 105 -0.52 -10.19 -8.74
N ALA A 106 -0.19 -11.40 -8.32
CA ALA A 106 -0.54 -11.90 -6.99
C ALA A 106 0.24 -11.16 -5.89
N TYR A 107 -0.42 -10.87 -4.77
CA TYR A 107 0.27 -10.31 -3.61
C TYR A 107 1.28 -11.33 -3.05
N SER A 108 2.39 -10.82 -2.52
CA SER A 108 3.36 -11.59 -1.75
C SER A 108 2.89 -11.73 -0.30
N ILE A 109 2.88 -12.96 0.22
CA ILE A 109 2.51 -13.24 1.62
C ILE A 109 3.72 -12.98 2.52
N LEU A 110 3.60 -12.00 3.42
CA LEU A 110 4.59 -11.69 4.46
C LEU A 110 4.27 -12.43 5.77
N LYS A 111 4.88 -11.99 6.89
CA LYS A 111 4.58 -12.51 8.23
C LYS A 111 3.13 -12.21 8.62
N ALA A 112 2.58 -13.08 9.48
CA ALA A 112 1.25 -12.93 10.06
C ALA A 112 0.12 -12.69 9.03
N GLY A 113 0.22 -13.29 7.83
CA GLY A 113 -0.82 -13.20 6.80
C GLY A 113 -1.00 -11.81 6.19
N VAL A 114 -0.11 -10.84 6.44
CA VAL A 114 -0.14 -9.55 5.75
C VAL A 114 0.33 -9.74 4.32
N LEU A 115 -0.42 -9.22 3.36
CA LEU A 115 -0.07 -9.32 1.94
C LEU A 115 0.52 -8.00 1.46
N LEU A 116 1.54 -8.09 0.60
CA LEU A 116 2.22 -6.96 -0.01
C LEU A 116 2.07 -7.03 -1.53
N GLY A 117 1.62 -5.93 -2.13
CA GLY A 117 1.50 -5.78 -3.57
C GLY A 117 1.74 -4.34 -4.01
N SER A 118 1.56 -4.08 -5.31
CA SER A 118 1.50 -2.72 -5.82
C SER A 118 0.08 -2.16 -5.67
N VAL A 119 -0.04 -0.84 -5.59
CA VAL A 119 -1.32 -0.13 -5.71
C VAL A 119 -1.95 -0.37 -7.09
N SER A 120 -3.18 0.11 -7.29
CA SER A 120 -3.87 0.03 -8.59
C SER A 120 -2.96 0.48 -9.75
N PRO A 121 -2.80 -0.34 -10.81
CA PRO A 121 -1.98 0.03 -11.97
C PRO A 121 -2.35 1.37 -12.58
N TRP A 122 -3.63 1.75 -12.50
CA TRP A 122 -4.13 3.01 -13.02
C TRP A 122 -3.52 4.21 -12.29
N VAL A 123 -3.54 4.21 -10.94
CA VAL A 123 -2.94 5.30 -10.16
C VAL A 123 -1.41 5.27 -10.27
N ARG A 124 -0.82 4.07 -10.22
CA ARG A 124 0.63 3.85 -10.35
C ARG A 124 1.20 4.43 -11.65
N LYS A 125 0.58 4.13 -12.80
CA LYS A 125 1.07 4.57 -14.12
C LYS A 125 0.79 6.04 -14.38
N LYS A 126 -0.32 6.57 -13.86
CA LYS A 126 -0.78 7.93 -14.19
C LYS A 126 -0.12 9.03 -13.35
N TYR A 127 0.15 8.78 -12.07
CA TYR A 127 0.56 9.84 -11.14
C TYR A 127 1.97 9.69 -10.58
N PHE A 128 2.60 8.52 -10.75
CA PHE A 128 3.88 8.25 -10.12
C PHE A 128 4.97 7.90 -11.14
N PRO A 129 6.15 8.53 -11.05
CA PRO A 129 7.31 8.10 -11.84
C PRO A 129 7.76 6.68 -11.43
N LYS A 130 8.67 6.08 -12.20
CA LYS A 130 9.10 4.69 -11.97
C LYS A 130 9.84 4.53 -10.63
N GLU A 131 10.52 5.58 -10.21
CA GLU A 131 11.34 5.66 -9.00
C GLU A 131 10.51 5.75 -7.71
N SER A 132 9.21 6.08 -7.79
CA SER A 132 8.33 6.14 -6.63
C SER A 132 8.01 4.74 -6.08
N LEU A 133 8.01 4.61 -4.76
CA LEU A 133 7.59 3.40 -4.07
C LEU A 133 6.08 3.42 -3.83
N CYS A 134 5.32 2.62 -4.58
CA CYS A 134 3.85 2.56 -4.46
C CYS A 134 3.39 1.17 -4.07
N LEU A 135 2.95 0.99 -2.82
CA LEU A 135 2.62 -0.31 -2.24
C LEU A 135 1.20 -0.36 -1.70
N SER A 136 0.61 -1.55 -1.78
CA SER A 136 -0.64 -1.91 -1.11
C SER A 136 -0.34 -3.00 -0.07
N PHE A 137 -0.84 -2.79 1.15
CA PHE A 137 -0.82 -3.78 2.22
C PHE A 137 -2.24 -4.25 2.52
N GLU A 138 -2.46 -5.56 2.48
CA GLU A 138 -3.73 -6.19 2.84
C GLU A 138 -3.61 -6.85 4.22
N ILE A 139 -4.44 -6.40 5.16
CA ILE A 139 -4.46 -6.90 6.54
C ILE A 139 -5.61 -7.89 6.71
N GLN A 140 -5.37 -9.05 7.31
CA GLN A 140 -6.45 -10.00 7.56
C GLN A 140 -7.43 -9.44 8.60
N LYS A 141 -8.70 -9.34 8.22
CA LYS A 141 -9.77 -8.82 9.10
C LYS A 141 -9.83 -9.60 10.40
N GLY A 142 -9.87 -8.88 11.52
CA GLY A 142 -9.96 -9.48 12.85
C GLY A 142 -8.64 -9.99 13.44
N SER A 143 -7.58 -10.23 12.65
CA SER A 143 -6.31 -10.72 13.17
C SER A 143 -5.51 -9.63 13.90
N ALA A 144 -5.25 -9.84 15.19
CA ALA A 144 -4.42 -8.95 15.99
C ALA A 144 -2.95 -9.02 15.55
N GLU A 145 -2.49 -10.22 15.16
CA GLU A 145 -1.12 -10.49 14.69
C GLU A 145 -0.86 -9.78 13.37
N SER A 146 -1.80 -9.86 12.41
CA SER A 146 -1.68 -9.11 11.15
C SER A 146 -1.62 -7.61 11.38
N ARG A 147 -2.49 -7.06 12.25
CA ARG A 147 -2.49 -5.64 12.61
C ARG A 147 -1.18 -5.22 13.27
N LYS A 148 -0.65 -6.04 14.20
CA LYS A 148 0.63 -5.77 14.87
C LYS A 148 1.79 -5.75 13.88
N PHE A 149 1.86 -6.72 12.98
CA PHE A 149 2.91 -6.77 11.97
C PHE A 149 2.78 -5.62 10.96
N ALA A 150 1.57 -5.28 10.53
CA ALA A 150 1.34 -4.11 9.68
C ALA A 150 1.78 -2.79 10.35
N ALA A 151 1.51 -2.62 11.64
CA ALA A 151 2.01 -1.47 12.40
C ALA A 151 3.55 -1.40 12.37
N GLN A 152 4.23 -2.52 12.58
CA GLN A 152 5.70 -2.59 12.49
C GLN A 152 6.21 -2.21 11.10
N MET A 153 5.53 -2.65 10.03
CA MET A 153 5.88 -2.28 8.66
C MET A 153 5.71 -0.78 8.40
N LEU A 154 4.65 -0.15 8.94
CA LEU A 154 4.46 1.31 8.83
C LEU A 154 5.56 2.10 9.55
N GLU A 155 5.99 1.63 10.73
CA GLU A 155 7.10 2.22 11.49
C GLU A 155 8.44 2.12 10.74
N ILE A 156 8.61 1.09 9.92
CA ILE A 156 9.78 0.98 9.03
C ILE A 156 9.62 1.91 7.82
N LEU A 157 8.48 1.84 7.14
CA LEU A 157 8.20 2.62 5.92
C LEU A 157 8.25 4.13 6.15
N LYS A 158 7.89 4.61 7.34
CA LYS A 158 8.00 6.05 7.65
C LYS A 158 9.45 6.54 7.71
N GLU A 159 10.41 5.64 7.91
CA GLU A 159 11.84 5.98 7.97
C GLU A 159 12.57 5.74 6.64
N ILE A 160 12.06 4.83 5.79
CA ILE A 160 12.59 4.57 4.44
C ILE A 160 12.71 5.87 3.64
N ARG A 161 13.86 6.09 2.99
CA ARG A 161 14.18 7.31 2.25
C ARG A 161 13.96 7.19 0.75
N SER A 162 13.96 5.96 0.22
CA SER A 162 13.78 5.70 -1.21
C SER A 162 13.18 4.32 -1.48
N ARG A 163 12.72 4.12 -2.72
CA ARG A 163 12.30 2.81 -3.23
C ARG A 163 13.39 1.76 -3.08
N ASP A 164 14.62 2.10 -3.46
CA ASP A 164 15.74 1.16 -3.45
C ASP A 164 16.12 0.74 -2.02
N GLU A 165 16.04 1.65 -1.05
CA GLU A 165 16.24 1.32 0.37
C GLU A 165 15.21 0.30 0.87
N PHE A 166 13.93 0.46 0.47
CA PHE A 166 12.91 -0.52 0.81
C PHE A 166 13.12 -1.86 0.12
N ILE A 167 13.57 -1.86 -1.14
CA ILE A 167 13.90 -3.10 -1.86
C ILE A 167 15.02 -3.85 -1.14
N GLU A 168 16.08 -3.15 -0.70
CA GLU A 168 17.17 -3.77 0.05
C GLU A 168 16.70 -4.31 1.41
N TYR A 169 15.83 -3.58 2.12
CA TYR A 169 15.16 -4.10 3.32
C TYR A 169 14.40 -5.40 3.03
N MET A 170 13.60 -5.43 1.95
CA MET A 170 12.81 -6.59 1.56
C MET A 170 13.69 -7.78 1.15
N LYS A 171 14.79 -7.55 0.43
CA LYS A 171 15.75 -8.61 0.05
C LYS A 171 16.40 -9.24 1.27
N LYS A 172 16.68 -8.46 2.31
CA LYS A 172 17.26 -8.95 3.57
C LYS A 172 16.26 -9.73 4.40
N GLU A 173 15.07 -9.18 4.63
CA GLU A 173 14.10 -9.74 5.58
C GLU A 173 13.15 -10.79 4.96
N PHE A 174 12.89 -10.68 3.65
CA PHE A 174 11.94 -11.51 2.90
C PHE A 174 12.48 -11.86 1.50
N PRO A 175 13.65 -12.53 1.38
CA PRO A 175 14.35 -12.69 0.11
C PRO A 175 13.50 -13.36 -0.99
N ALA A 176 12.72 -14.39 -0.64
CA ALA A 176 11.87 -15.09 -1.60
C ALA A 176 10.72 -14.18 -2.11
N GLN A 177 10.08 -13.43 -1.20
CA GLN A 177 9.00 -12.50 -1.54
C GLN A 177 9.51 -11.29 -2.32
N ALA A 178 10.70 -10.78 -1.99
CA ALA A 178 11.36 -9.70 -2.71
C ALA A 178 11.64 -10.12 -4.16
N LYS A 179 12.27 -11.28 -4.35
CA LYS A 179 12.54 -11.83 -5.68
C LYS A 179 11.25 -11.98 -6.50
N LYS A 180 10.24 -12.64 -5.95
CA LYS A 180 8.95 -12.82 -6.62
C LYS A 180 8.30 -11.48 -6.97
N ALA A 181 8.25 -10.54 -6.04
CA ALA A 181 7.62 -9.24 -6.26
C ALA A 181 8.33 -8.44 -7.37
N MET A 182 9.65 -8.52 -7.45
CA MET A 182 10.44 -7.88 -8.51
C MET A 182 10.18 -8.54 -9.87
N GLU A 183 10.20 -9.87 -9.96
CA GLU A 183 9.89 -10.62 -11.19
C GLU A 183 8.47 -10.32 -11.68
N ASP A 184 7.50 -10.30 -10.77
CA ASP A 184 6.10 -9.97 -11.09
C ASP A 184 5.95 -8.51 -11.55
N TYR A 185 6.67 -7.59 -10.94
CA TYR A 185 6.65 -6.17 -11.31
C TYR A 185 7.25 -5.97 -12.71
N GLU A 186 8.42 -6.55 -12.99
CA GLU A 186 9.09 -6.50 -14.29
C GLU A 186 8.21 -7.12 -15.38
N ARG A 187 7.63 -8.30 -15.13
CA ARG A 187 6.74 -8.97 -16.09
C ARG A 187 5.49 -8.13 -16.41
N PHE A 188 4.97 -7.40 -15.44
CA PHE A 188 3.72 -6.64 -15.59
C PHE A 188 3.91 -5.24 -16.16
N TYR A 189 4.98 -4.55 -15.76
CA TYR A 189 5.26 -3.17 -16.18
C TYR A 189 6.30 -3.09 -17.30
N GLY A 190 7.08 -4.14 -17.55
CA GLY A 190 8.14 -4.19 -18.55
C GLY A 190 9.46 -3.55 -18.10
N GLU A 191 9.56 -3.14 -16.83
CA GLU A 191 10.66 -2.33 -16.29
C GLU A 191 10.85 -2.59 -14.78
N ILE A 192 12.05 -2.30 -14.25
CA ILE A 192 12.36 -2.24 -12.80
C ILE A 192 12.72 -0.80 -12.41
#